data_AF-A0A2T7PDF4-F1
#
_entry.id   AF-A0A2T7PDF4-F1
#
_cell.length_a   1.000
_cell.length_b   1.000
_cell.length_c   1.000
_cell.angle_alpha   90.00
_cell.angle_beta   90.00
_cell.angle_gamma   90.00
#
_symmetry.space_group_name_H-M   'P 1'
#
loop_
_entity.id
_entity.type
_entity.pdbx_description
1 polymer ?
#
loop_
_entity_poly.entity_id
_entity_poly.type
_entity_poly.pdbx_seq_one_letter_code
_entity_poly.pdbx_strand_id
1 'polypeptide(L)'
;MTSILKEFSAKLRIKEKTPVDTCVEEILDKEEEPYEKAGLHAVEICDGNGCPMNMRDAHGLLLSRNVPPDVLARKVTFKARNDDVLLITYPKSGTHWLWEVVSMLTRGSTTLLSDTMTHIDYFPLEVIDILPSPRVLATHMPVTQVPRDFFTRRCKMILCVRNPWDVALSFFHFVRNLQTFEYSGEWDGFFDLFLQGNVPYSSWFEHSREWLDLLSSNTNILLVLFEDMHKDLKQELARIARFLDVPMTNDLAEAIQRETTFTNMAKNKFDYTIAYSKTGVSPIFRKGKVGDSKNWFTDSQASLVEMAYHRELGENRHKLNYVTRQRTSQ
;
A
#
# COMPACT_ATOMS: atom_id res chain seq x y z
N MET A 1 3.67 -18.20 -28.83
CA MET A 1 4.20 -17.34 -27.74
C MET A 1 5.71 -17.09 -27.81
N THR A 2 6.49 -17.88 -28.56
CA THR A 2 7.97 -17.86 -28.53
C THR A 2 8.65 -16.89 -29.54
N SER A 3 7.90 -16.22 -30.42
CA SER A 3 8.46 -15.34 -31.47
C SER A 3 8.55 -13.87 -31.05
N ILE A 4 7.61 -13.37 -30.25
CA ILE A 4 7.58 -11.97 -29.79
C ILE A 4 8.65 -11.72 -28.72
N LEU A 5 8.93 -12.71 -27.87
CA LEU A 5 10.01 -12.67 -26.87
C LEU A 5 11.41 -12.66 -27.50
N LYS A 6 11.60 -13.29 -28.67
CA LYS A 6 12.87 -13.27 -29.39
C LYS A 6 13.16 -11.92 -30.04
N GLU A 7 12.15 -11.21 -30.53
CA GLU A 7 12.31 -9.84 -31.05
C GLU A 7 12.57 -8.82 -29.93
N PHE A 8 12.01 -9.03 -28.73
CA PHE A 8 12.29 -8.21 -27.56
C PHE A 8 13.74 -8.41 -27.06
N SER A 9 14.25 -9.64 -27.10
CA SER A 9 15.63 -9.99 -26.73
C SER A 9 16.67 -9.46 -27.72
N ALA A 10 16.37 -9.39 -29.02
CA ALA A 10 17.35 -8.98 -30.04
C ALA A 10 17.72 -7.48 -29.99
N LYS A 11 16.87 -6.62 -29.41
CA LYS A 11 17.15 -5.17 -29.25
C LYS A 11 17.97 -4.83 -28.01
N LEU A 12 18.15 -5.77 -27.08
CA LEU A 12 18.92 -5.61 -25.85
C LEU A 12 20.21 -6.43 -25.94
N ARG A 13 21.11 -6.05 -26.84
CA ARG A 13 22.48 -6.58 -26.85
C ARG A 13 23.28 -5.97 -25.70
N ILE A 14 23.09 -6.49 -24.47
CA ILE A 14 24.14 -6.57 -23.43
C ILE A 14 23.91 -7.91 -22.72
N LYS A 15 24.94 -8.77 -22.78
CA LYS A 15 25.01 -10.00 -21.99
C LYS A 15 25.21 -9.63 -20.52
N GLU A 16 24.14 -9.63 -19.75
CA GLU A 16 24.13 -9.77 -18.29
C GLU A 16 22.70 -10.24 -17.94
N LYS A 17 22.56 -11.20 -17.02
CA LYS A 17 21.24 -11.53 -16.45
C LYS A 17 20.63 -10.21 -15.99
N THR A 18 19.39 -9.93 -16.36
CA THR A 18 18.78 -8.68 -15.91
C THR A 18 18.67 -8.73 -14.38
N PRO A 19 18.79 -7.60 -13.66
CA PRO A 19 18.61 -7.57 -12.20
C PRO A 19 17.31 -8.23 -11.73
N VAL A 20 16.32 -8.27 -12.62
CA VAL A 20 15.02 -8.93 -12.45
C VAL A 20 15.13 -10.46 -12.36
N ASP A 21 15.96 -11.11 -13.19
CA ASP A 21 16.11 -12.57 -13.18
C ASP A 21 16.83 -13.06 -11.91
N THR A 22 17.76 -12.28 -11.39
CA THR A 22 18.48 -12.57 -10.13
C THR A 22 17.59 -12.33 -8.90
N CYS A 23 16.71 -11.34 -8.95
CA CYS A 23 15.81 -10.98 -7.85
C CYS A 23 14.63 -11.95 -7.62
N VAL A 24 14.17 -12.69 -8.66
CA VAL A 24 13.04 -13.63 -8.53
C VAL A 24 13.44 -14.91 -7.78
N GLU A 25 14.66 -15.43 -8.00
CA GLU A 25 15.20 -16.56 -7.23
C GLU A 25 15.49 -16.15 -5.77
N GLU A 26 15.95 -14.92 -5.52
CA GLU A 26 16.32 -14.41 -4.19
C GLU A 26 15.16 -14.16 -3.20
N ILE A 27 13.90 -14.01 -3.66
CA ILE A 27 12.75 -13.78 -2.75
C ILE A 27 12.11 -15.08 -2.27
N LEU A 28 12.15 -16.14 -3.09
CA LEU A 28 11.49 -17.42 -2.80
C LEU A 28 12.41 -18.39 -2.04
N ASP A 29 13.73 -18.27 -2.22
CA ASP A 29 14.76 -19.09 -1.58
C ASP A 29 15.55 -18.34 -0.49
N LYS A 30 14.88 -17.51 0.33
CA LYS A 30 15.56 -16.87 1.46
C LYS A 30 15.83 -17.88 2.58
N GLU A 31 17.04 -17.82 3.14
CA GLU A 31 17.35 -18.52 4.37
C GLU A 31 16.36 -18.11 5.48
N GLU A 32 15.77 -19.09 6.18
CA GLU A 32 14.77 -18.84 7.23
C GLU A 32 15.42 -18.45 8.56
N GLU A 33 16.68 -18.84 8.82
CA GLU A 33 17.39 -18.58 10.09
C GLU A 33 17.41 -17.09 10.48
N PRO A 34 17.68 -16.11 9.58
CA PRO A 34 17.61 -14.68 9.94
C PRO A 34 16.22 -14.21 10.35
N TYR A 35 15.17 -14.79 9.76
CA TYR A 35 13.77 -14.45 10.06
C TYR A 35 13.34 -14.99 11.41
N GLU A 36 13.67 -16.25 11.71
CA GLU A 36 13.38 -16.86 13.02
C GLU A 36 14.06 -16.10 14.16
N LYS A 37 15.34 -15.72 13.98
CA LYS A 37 16.07 -14.88 14.95
C LYS A 37 15.42 -13.50 15.15
N ALA A 38 14.75 -12.99 14.14
CA ALA A 38 14.04 -11.72 14.19
C ALA A 38 12.59 -11.84 14.70
N GLY A 39 12.12 -13.04 15.05
CA GLY A 39 10.74 -13.29 15.51
C GLY A 39 9.71 -13.25 14.38
N LEU A 40 10.12 -13.54 13.15
CA LEU A 40 9.27 -13.62 11.96
C LEU A 40 9.15 -15.09 11.54
N HIS A 41 8.05 -15.74 11.90
CA HIS A 41 7.87 -17.16 11.63
C HIS A 41 7.09 -17.38 10.33
N ALA A 42 7.57 -18.27 9.45
CA ALA A 42 6.79 -18.65 8.28
C ALA A 42 5.46 -19.29 8.71
N VAL A 43 4.36 -18.86 8.09
CA VAL A 43 3.02 -19.38 8.38
C VAL A 43 2.26 -19.58 7.07
N GLU A 44 1.49 -20.66 7.03
CA GLU A 44 0.51 -20.94 5.98
C GLU A 44 -0.88 -20.80 6.58
N ILE A 45 -1.71 -19.93 6.01
CA ILE A 45 -3.12 -19.79 6.41
C ILE A 45 -4.00 -20.15 5.23
N CYS A 46 -4.86 -21.15 5.42
CA CYS A 46 -5.79 -21.63 4.40
C CYS A 46 -7.11 -20.86 4.44
N ASP A 47 -7.68 -20.60 3.26
CA ASP A 47 -9.07 -20.18 3.15
C ASP A 47 -10.05 -21.34 3.51
N GLY A 48 -11.35 -21.05 3.51
CA GLY A 48 -12.39 -22.04 3.80
C GLY A 48 -12.44 -23.24 2.82
N ASN A 49 -11.77 -23.15 1.67
CA ASN A 49 -11.65 -24.22 0.67
C ASN A 49 -10.30 -24.95 0.76
N GLY A 50 -9.45 -24.65 1.75
CA GLY A 50 -8.14 -25.27 1.92
C GLY A 50 -7.06 -24.70 1.00
N CYS A 51 -7.29 -23.55 0.35
CA CYS A 51 -6.28 -22.90 -0.49
C CYS A 51 -5.32 -22.08 0.38
N PRO A 52 -4.01 -22.39 0.40
CA PRO A 52 -3.05 -21.77 1.31
C PRO A 52 -2.62 -20.37 0.85
N MET A 53 -2.33 -19.50 1.82
CA MET A 53 -1.62 -18.25 1.64
C MET A 53 -0.39 -18.22 2.54
N ASN A 54 0.78 -18.06 1.94
CA ASN A 54 2.04 -18.05 2.68
C ASN A 54 2.42 -16.63 3.12
N MET A 55 2.74 -16.48 4.40
CA MET A 55 3.03 -15.21 5.07
C MET A 55 4.11 -15.39 6.15
N ARG A 56 4.40 -14.31 6.87
CA ARG A 56 5.19 -14.34 8.12
C ARG A 56 4.32 -13.87 9.28
N ASP A 57 4.30 -14.62 10.37
CA ASP A 57 3.68 -14.23 11.62
C ASP A 57 4.70 -13.57 12.57
N ALA A 58 4.29 -12.46 13.15
CA ALA A 58 4.99 -11.73 14.19
C ALA A 58 4.04 -11.45 15.35
N HIS A 59 3.80 -12.46 16.18
CA HIS A 59 2.90 -12.37 17.35
C HIS A 59 1.47 -11.91 16.98
N GLY A 60 0.91 -12.46 15.89
CA GLY A 60 -0.43 -12.12 15.38
C GLY A 60 -0.46 -11.03 14.32
N LEU A 61 0.66 -10.33 14.07
CA LEU A 61 0.81 -9.45 12.92
C LEU A 61 1.31 -10.26 11.72
N LEU A 62 0.44 -10.45 10.73
CA LEU A 62 0.76 -11.14 9.50
C LEU A 62 1.47 -10.19 8.53
N LEU A 63 2.57 -10.60 7.95
CA LEU A 63 3.38 -9.82 7.02
C LEU A 63 3.64 -10.61 5.74
N SER A 64 3.96 -9.89 4.66
CA SER A 64 4.37 -10.52 3.41
C SER A 64 5.69 -11.29 3.59
N ARG A 65 5.87 -12.43 2.90
CA ARG A 65 7.11 -13.23 3.00
C ARG A 65 8.38 -12.45 2.64
N ASN A 66 8.25 -11.47 1.75
CA ASN A 66 9.36 -10.71 1.21
C ASN A 66 9.78 -9.49 2.06
N VAL A 67 9.15 -9.24 3.22
CA VAL A 67 9.68 -8.24 4.18
C VAL A 67 11.12 -8.62 4.56
N PRO A 68 12.00 -7.65 4.85
CA PRO A 68 13.35 -7.94 5.31
C PRO A 68 13.33 -8.41 6.77
N PRO A 69 14.29 -9.24 7.23
CA PRO A 69 14.31 -9.75 8.60
C PRO A 69 14.35 -8.65 9.66
N ASP A 70 14.94 -7.50 9.35
CA ASP A 70 15.05 -6.37 10.29
C ASP A 70 13.76 -5.55 10.43
N VAL A 71 12.69 -5.87 9.68
CA VAL A 71 11.49 -5.02 9.56
C VAL A 71 10.86 -4.65 10.91
N LEU A 72 10.81 -5.60 11.87
CA LEU A 72 10.27 -5.33 13.21
C LEU A 72 11.24 -4.46 14.04
N ALA A 73 12.55 -4.66 13.86
CA ALA A 73 13.57 -3.88 14.55
C ALA A 73 13.55 -2.40 14.12
N ARG A 74 13.08 -2.10 12.90
CA ARG A 74 12.95 -0.73 12.37
C ARG A 74 12.10 0.18 13.24
N LYS A 75 11.17 -0.37 14.04
CA LYS A 75 10.44 0.36 15.08
C LYS A 75 11.38 1.19 15.98
N VAL A 76 12.60 0.69 16.23
CA VAL A 76 13.61 1.30 17.10
C VAL A 76 14.84 1.77 16.32
N THR A 77 15.24 1.04 15.27
CA THR A 77 16.51 1.29 14.57
C THR A 77 16.41 2.38 13.49
N PHE A 78 15.24 2.53 12.84
CA PHE A 78 15.06 3.50 11.76
C PHE A 78 15.29 4.94 12.24
N LYS A 79 15.99 5.73 11.43
CA LYS A 79 16.31 7.13 11.71
C LYS A 79 15.53 8.05 10.78
N ALA A 80 14.46 8.62 11.32
CA ALA A 80 13.70 9.63 10.62
C ALA A 80 14.48 10.95 10.59
N ARG A 81 14.20 11.79 9.59
CA ARG A 81 14.66 13.17 9.50
C ARG A 81 13.49 14.08 9.82
N ASN A 82 13.78 15.29 10.32
CA ASN A 82 12.72 16.21 10.76
C ASN A 82 11.79 16.63 9.61
N ASP A 83 12.28 16.59 8.37
CA ASP A 83 11.56 16.95 7.15
C ASP A 83 11.05 15.73 6.36
N ASP A 84 11.12 14.53 6.94
CA ASP A 84 10.46 13.36 6.34
C ASP A 84 8.93 13.50 6.40
N VAL A 85 8.29 13.02 5.33
CA VAL A 85 6.85 12.82 5.26
C VAL A 85 6.57 11.33 5.22
N LEU A 86 5.82 10.81 6.20
CA LEU A 86 5.42 9.40 6.24
C LEU A 86 3.98 9.23 5.76
N LEU A 87 3.79 8.40 4.75
CA LEU A 87 2.49 7.98 4.25
C LEU A 87 2.11 6.65 4.89
N ILE A 88 0.98 6.63 5.56
CA ILE A 88 0.45 5.46 6.25
C ILE A 88 -0.79 5.01 5.50
N THR A 89 -0.80 3.76 5.07
CA THR A 89 -1.94 3.20 4.34
C THR A 89 -2.12 1.75 4.75
N TYR A 90 -3.34 1.25 4.84
CA TYR A 90 -3.51 -0.20 4.74
C TYR A 90 -3.22 -0.64 3.30
N PRO A 91 -2.68 -1.85 3.03
CA PRO A 91 -2.47 -2.33 1.68
C PRO A 91 -3.66 -2.07 0.75
N LYS A 92 -3.37 -1.60 -0.47
CA LYS A 92 -4.36 -1.33 -1.53
C LYS A 92 -5.31 -0.15 -1.27
N SER A 93 -4.96 0.74 -0.35
CA SER A 93 -5.67 2.00 -0.09
C SER A 93 -5.19 3.20 -0.94
N GLY A 94 -4.40 2.96 -1.99
CA GLY A 94 -3.96 4.02 -2.92
C GLY A 94 -2.56 4.59 -2.64
N THR A 95 -1.69 3.86 -1.95
CA THR A 95 -0.34 4.28 -1.54
C THR A 95 0.50 4.85 -2.69
N HIS A 96 0.52 4.17 -3.85
CA HIS A 96 1.31 4.61 -5.00
C HIS A 96 0.82 5.94 -5.58
N TRP A 97 -0.50 6.17 -5.57
CA TRP A 97 -1.07 7.41 -6.07
C TRP A 97 -0.81 8.57 -5.11
N LEU A 98 -1.05 8.35 -3.80
CA LEU A 98 -0.75 9.33 -2.77
C LEU A 98 0.74 9.67 -2.73
N TRP A 99 1.61 8.67 -2.81
CA TRP A 99 3.06 8.88 -2.84
C TRP A 99 3.47 9.75 -4.01
N GLU A 100 2.92 9.53 -5.19
CA GLU A 100 3.25 10.34 -6.35
C GLU A 100 2.78 11.79 -6.21
N VAL A 101 1.54 11.96 -5.80
CA VAL A 101 0.93 13.27 -5.55
C VAL A 101 1.74 14.06 -4.51
N VAL A 102 2.07 13.44 -3.38
CA VAL A 102 2.83 14.09 -2.32
C VAL A 102 4.25 14.39 -2.79
N SER A 103 4.92 13.45 -3.46
CA SER A 103 6.27 13.66 -4.00
C SER A 103 6.34 14.78 -5.05
N MET A 104 5.31 14.95 -5.87
CA MET A 104 5.23 16.08 -6.79
C MET A 104 5.04 17.42 -6.06
N LEU A 105 4.16 17.44 -5.05
CA LEU A 105 3.94 18.62 -4.21
C LEU A 105 5.22 19.04 -3.47
N THR A 106 5.89 18.10 -2.80
CA THR A 106 7.08 18.40 -1.99
C THR A 106 8.26 18.87 -2.85
N ARG A 107 8.38 18.38 -4.10
CA ARG A 107 9.42 18.82 -5.04
C ARG A 107 9.05 20.08 -5.84
N GLY A 108 7.78 20.52 -5.80
CA GLY A 108 7.27 21.56 -6.69
C GLY A 108 7.42 21.21 -8.17
N SER A 109 7.38 19.92 -8.51
CA SER A 109 7.64 19.40 -9.87
C SER A 109 6.60 18.35 -10.25
N THR A 110 6.15 18.39 -11.50
CA THR A 110 5.11 17.49 -12.03
C THR A 110 5.69 16.32 -12.81
N THR A 111 7.02 16.18 -12.84
CA THR A 111 7.66 15.04 -13.50
C THR A 111 7.41 13.79 -12.70
N LEU A 112 6.81 12.77 -13.33
CA LEU A 112 6.65 11.46 -12.69
C LEU A 112 8.02 10.92 -12.27
N LEU A 113 8.14 10.49 -11.01
CA LEU A 113 9.35 9.79 -10.58
C LEU A 113 9.50 8.47 -11.34
N SER A 114 10.64 8.22 -11.95
CA SER A 114 10.97 6.91 -12.52
C SER A 114 11.14 5.84 -11.44
N ASP A 115 11.44 6.27 -10.22
CA ASP A 115 11.76 5.41 -9.10
C ASP A 115 10.50 4.77 -8.51
N THR A 116 10.72 3.62 -7.88
CA THR A 116 9.69 2.94 -7.10
C THR A 116 9.39 3.74 -5.83
N MET A 117 8.12 3.77 -5.44
CA MET A 117 7.68 4.29 -4.14
C MET A 117 8.54 3.73 -3.00
N THR A 118 9.20 4.61 -2.25
CA THR A 118 10.09 4.21 -1.14
C THR A 118 9.27 3.70 0.05
N HIS A 119 9.12 2.39 0.15
CA HIS A 119 8.35 1.74 1.21
C HIS A 119 9.28 1.23 2.31
N ILE A 120 9.18 1.79 3.52
CA ILE A 120 10.10 1.49 4.63
C ILE A 120 9.93 0.09 5.19
N ASP A 121 8.87 -0.63 4.82
CA ASP A 121 8.67 -2.02 5.24
C ASP A 121 9.41 -3.02 4.32
N TYR A 122 9.92 -2.58 3.17
CA TYR A 122 10.54 -3.46 2.17
C TYR A 122 11.93 -3.01 1.74
N PHE A 123 12.16 -1.69 1.59
CA PHE A 123 13.43 -1.18 1.08
C PHE A 123 14.56 -1.38 2.11
N PRO A 124 15.78 -1.75 1.68
CA PRO A 124 16.95 -1.73 2.57
C PRO A 124 17.16 -0.34 3.16
N LEU A 125 17.53 -0.26 4.44
CA LEU A 125 17.70 1.03 5.12
C LEU A 125 18.81 1.86 4.47
N GLU A 126 19.86 1.21 3.97
CA GLU A 126 20.99 1.85 3.29
C GLU A 126 20.53 2.60 2.03
N VAL A 127 19.54 2.07 1.31
CA VAL A 127 18.94 2.73 0.14
C VAL A 127 18.12 3.94 0.57
N ILE A 128 17.39 3.85 1.68
CA ILE A 128 16.55 4.94 2.21
C ILE A 128 17.42 6.07 2.79
N ASP A 129 18.57 5.73 3.37
CA ASP A 129 19.47 6.67 4.03
C ASP A 129 20.26 7.55 3.05
N ILE A 130 20.50 7.09 1.83
CA ILE A 130 21.15 7.90 0.79
C ILE A 130 20.19 8.84 0.04
N LEU A 131 18.87 8.69 0.22
CA LEU A 131 17.90 9.56 -0.46
C LEU A 131 18.05 11.01 0.01
N PRO A 132 17.95 12.00 -0.89
CA PRO A 132 17.95 13.40 -0.51
C PRO A 132 16.70 13.75 0.31
N SER A 133 16.87 14.71 1.22
CA SER A 133 15.77 15.32 1.96
C SER A 133 15.06 16.38 1.11
N PRO A 134 13.74 16.62 1.28
CA PRO A 134 12.83 15.86 2.15
C PRO A 134 12.43 14.50 1.54
N ARG A 135 12.34 13.45 2.37
CA ARG A 135 11.94 12.11 1.90
C ARG A 135 10.43 11.92 2.04
N VAL A 136 9.78 11.42 0.99
CA VAL A 136 8.40 10.92 1.06
C VAL A 136 8.45 9.41 1.15
N LEU A 137 8.07 8.87 2.31
CA LEU A 137 8.22 7.47 2.68
C LEU A 137 6.85 6.84 2.90
N ALA A 138 6.69 5.54 2.65
CA ALA A 138 5.43 4.83 2.86
C ALA A 138 5.59 3.63 3.82
N THR A 139 4.54 3.34 4.58
CA THR A 139 4.43 2.14 5.43
C THR A 139 2.99 1.61 5.45
N HIS A 140 2.88 0.32 5.71
CA HIS A 140 1.63 -0.39 6.00
C HIS A 140 1.53 -0.83 7.47
N MET A 141 2.52 -0.49 8.29
CA MET A 141 2.59 -0.93 9.67
C MET A 141 1.45 -0.35 10.53
N PRO A 142 0.91 -1.16 11.47
CA PRO A 142 0.02 -0.63 12.49
C PRO A 142 0.76 0.37 13.38
N VAL A 143 0.00 1.18 14.14
CA VAL A 143 0.56 2.22 15.03
C VAL A 143 1.65 1.66 15.93
N THR A 144 1.45 0.44 16.41
CA THR A 144 2.34 -0.25 17.34
C THR A 144 3.70 -0.63 16.72
N GLN A 145 3.86 -0.66 15.39
CA GLN A 145 5.10 -1.08 14.71
C GLN A 145 5.78 0.03 13.91
N VAL A 146 5.15 1.19 13.74
CA VAL A 146 5.77 2.34 13.09
C VAL A 146 7.02 2.79 13.82
N PRO A 147 8.11 3.19 13.11
CA PRO A 147 9.29 3.74 13.74
C PRO A 147 8.99 4.87 14.71
N ARG A 148 9.48 4.72 15.95
CA ARG A 148 9.28 5.68 17.04
C ARG A 148 9.80 7.07 16.68
N ASP A 149 10.82 7.13 15.83
CA ASP A 149 11.49 8.37 15.47
C ASP A 149 10.58 9.35 14.73
N PHE A 150 9.58 8.87 13.97
CA PHE A 150 8.56 9.74 13.34
C PHE A 150 7.72 10.48 14.38
N PHE A 151 7.42 9.85 15.52
CA PHE A 151 6.66 10.46 16.60
C PHE A 151 7.52 11.43 17.41
N THR A 152 8.73 11.02 17.80
CA THR A 152 9.63 11.85 18.63
C THR A 152 10.09 13.10 17.90
N ARG A 153 10.33 13.01 16.59
CA ARG A 153 10.69 14.15 15.74
C ARG A 153 9.52 14.98 15.26
N ARG A 154 8.28 14.52 15.55
CA ARG A 154 7.04 15.17 15.10
C ARG A 154 6.98 15.34 13.58
N CYS A 155 7.45 14.34 12.83
CA CYS A 155 7.36 14.32 11.37
C CYS A 155 5.90 14.44 10.92
N LYS A 156 5.68 15.03 9.74
CA LYS A 156 4.35 15.10 9.14
C LYS A 156 3.98 13.72 8.62
N MET A 157 2.81 13.23 9.01
CA MET A 157 2.30 11.92 8.61
C MET A 157 0.96 12.09 7.87
N ILE A 158 0.73 11.32 6.81
CA ILE A 158 -0.52 11.31 6.06
C ILE A 158 -1.11 9.91 6.11
N LEU A 159 -2.22 9.77 6.82
CA LEU A 159 -3.01 8.54 6.85
C LEU A 159 -3.98 8.53 5.66
N CYS A 160 -3.80 7.61 4.73
CA CYS A 160 -4.77 7.35 3.66
C CYS A 160 -5.66 6.17 4.03
N VAL A 161 -6.98 6.40 4.04
CA VAL A 161 -7.98 5.34 4.21
C VAL A 161 -8.81 5.21 2.95
N ARG A 162 -9.10 3.97 2.57
CA ARG A 162 -10.02 3.62 1.49
C ARG A 162 -11.09 2.70 2.04
N ASN A 163 -12.30 2.77 1.47
CA ASN A 163 -13.42 1.95 1.91
C ASN A 163 -13.09 0.44 1.88
N PRO A 164 -13.52 -0.33 2.89
CA PRO A 164 -13.09 -1.72 3.07
C PRO A 164 -13.56 -2.64 1.94
N TRP A 165 -14.71 -2.36 1.30
CA TRP A 165 -15.22 -3.17 0.18
C TRP A 165 -14.27 -3.14 -1.02
N ASP A 166 -13.87 -1.94 -1.46
CA ASP A 166 -12.92 -1.81 -2.58
C ASP A 166 -11.50 -2.26 -2.20
N VAL A 167 -11.10 -2.09 -0.93
CA VAL A 167 -9.83 -2.60 -0.42
C VAL A 167 -9.80 -4.13 -0.54
N ALA A 168 -10.80 -4.83 -0.01
CA ALA A 168 -10.89 -6.29 -0.07
C ALA A 168 -10.77 -6.80 -1.52
N LEU A 169 -11.57 -6.25 -2.44
CA LEU A 169 -11.51 -6.63 -3.85
C LEU A 169 -10.15 -6.32 -4.49
N SER A 170 -9.58 -5.15 -4.20
CA SER A 170 -8.26 -4.80 -4.71
C SER A 170 -7.15 -5.67 -4.13
N PHE A 171 -7.32 -6.18 -2.92
CA PHE A 171 -6.35 -7.03 -2.24
C PHE A 171 -6.43 -8.46 -2.75
N PHE A 172 -7.64 -8.99 -2.98
CA PHE A 172 -7.85 -10.28 -3.63
C PHE A 172 -7.06 -10.41 -4.94
N HIS A 173 -7.25 -9.46 -5.86
CA HIS A 173 -6.53 -9.48 -7.14
C HIS A 173 -5.02 -9.32 -6.98
N PHE A 174 -4.58 -8.57 -5.97
CA PHE A 174 -3.16 -8.37 -5.71
C PHE A 174 -2.49 -9.63 -5.21
N VAL A 175 -3.05 -10.30 -4.18
CA VAL A 175 -2.45 -11.53 -3.64
C VAL A 175 -2.51 -12.68 -4.63
N ARG A 176 -3.59 -12.78 -5.41
CA ARG A 176 -3.74 -13.84 -6.42
C ARG A 176 -2.74 -13.67 -7.56
N ASN A 177 -2.39 -12.43 -7.91
CA ASN A 177 -1.46 -12.14 -9.00
C ASN A 177 0.01 -12.13 -8.56
N LEU A 178 0.32 -12.00 -7.27
CA LEU A 178 1.70 -12.01 -6.79
C LEU A 178 2.17 -13.43 -6.43
N GLN A 179 3.35 -13.81 -6.93
CA GLN A 179 3.96 -15.11 -6.68
C GLN A 179 4.30 -15.31 -5.20
N THR A 180 4.70 -14.26 -4.49
CA THR A 180 5.16 -14.30 -3.09
C THR A 180 4.16 -14.91 -2.11
N PHE A 181 2.85 -14.80 -2.38
CA PHE A 181 1.81 -15.33 -1.49
C PHE A 181 1.40 -16.76 -1.81
N GLU A 182 1.75 -17.25 -3.01
CA GLU A 182 1.38 -18.58 -3.53
C GLU A 182 -0.13 -18.88 -3.55
N TYR A 183 -0.97 -17.88 -3.25
CA TYR A 183 -2.41 -18.01 -3.15
C TYR A 183 -3.08 -18.18 -4.52
N SER A 184 -3.87 -19.24 -4.66
CA SER A 184 -4.64 -19.58 -5.88
C SER A 184 -6.15 -19.60 -5.66
N GLY A 185 -6.62 -19.29 -4.44
CA GLY A 185 -8.02 -19.34 -4.08
C GLY A 185 -8.89 -18.31 -4.81
N GLU A 186 -10.20 -18.52 -4.70
CA GLU A 186 -11.22 -17.67 -5.33
C GLU A 186 -11.74 -16.58 -4.39
N TRP A 187 -12.67 -15.76 -4.90
CA TRP A 187 -13.17 -14.58 -4.19
C TRP A 187 -13.75 -14.91 -2.81
N ASP A 188 -14.64 -15.90 -2.71
CA ASP A 188 -15.33 -16.21 -1.46
C ASP A 188 -14.37 -16.68 -0.36
N GLY A 189 -13.39 -17.53 -0.71
CA GLY A 189 -12.34 -17.94 0.23
C GLY A 189 -11.46 -16.78 0.68
N PHE A 190 -11.08 -15.89 -0.25
CA PHE A 190 -10.31 -14.70 0.11
C PHE A 190 -11.11 -13.71 0.96
N PHE A 191 -12.40 -13.57 0.68
CA PHE A 191 -13.30 -12.70 1.42
C PHE A 191 -13.32 -13.09 2.91
N ASP A 192 -13.42 -14.39 3.20
CA ASP A 192 -13.38 -14.89 4.57
C ASP A 192 -12.03 -14.60 5.24
N LEU A 193 -10.91 -14.83 4.55
CA LEU A 193 -9.58 -14.48 5.05
C LEU A 193 -9.47 -12.99 5.38
N PHE A 194 -9.93 -12.12 4.48
CA PHE A 194 -9.89 -10.66 4.67
C PHE A 194 -10.73 -10.23 5.88
N LEU A 195 -11.95 -10.75 6.00
CA LEU A 195 -12.86 -10.38 7.09
C LEU A 195 -12.34 -10.81 8.47
N GLN A 196 -11.60 -11.93 8.52
CA GLN A 196 -10.96 -12.44 9.72
C GLN A 196 -9.61 -11.77 10.04
N GLY A 197 -9.09 -10.92 9.14
CA GLY A 197 -7.74 -10.35 9.28
C GLY A 197 -6.62 -11.36 9.00
N ASN A 198 -6.90 -12.46 8.31
CA ASN A 198 -5.96 -13.50 7.93
C ASN A 198 -5.28 -13.19 6.58
N VAL A 199 -4.80 -11.96 6.42
CA VAL A 199 -4.14 -11.44 5.22
C VAL A 199 -2.94 -10.58 5.62
N PRO A 200 -2.01 -10.24 4.69
CA PRO A 200 -0.86 -9.42 5.05
C PRO A 200 -1.28 -8.05 5.61
N TYR A 201 -0.64 -7.64 6.70
CA TYR A 201 -0.96 -6.51 7.58
C TYR A 201 -2.25 -6.68 8.40
N SER A 202 -2.71 -7.92 8.55
CA SER A 202 -3.80 -8.37 9.40
C SER A 202 -5.15 -7.68 9.11
N SER A 203 -5.85 -7.17 10.14
CA SER A 203 -7.20 -6.61 9.98
C SER A 203 -7.16 -5.16 9.50
N TRP A 204 -7.81 -4.88 8.36
CA TRP A 204 -8.06 -3.51 7.90
C TRP A 204 -8.80 -2.69 8.96
N PHE A 205 -9.77 -3.30 9.65
CA PHE A 205 -10.62 -2.60 10.62
C PHE A 205 -9.81 -2.17 11.84
N GLU A 206 -8.96 -3.04 12.37
CA GLU A 206 -8.10 -2.72 13.51
C GLU A 206 -7.04 -1.70 13.12
N HIS A 207 -6.36 -1.91 11.98
CA HIS A 207 -5.39 -0.96 11.46
C HIS A 207 -6.00 0.45 11.31
N SER A 208 -7.16 0.56 10.66
CA SER A 208 -7.85 1.84 10.50
C SER A 208 -8.28 2.42 11.84
N ARG A 209 -8.82 1.62 12.76
CA ARG A 209 -9.23 2.10 14.10
C ARG A 209 -8.06 2.71 14.85
N GLU A 210 -6.95 1.98 15.00
CA GLU A 210 -5.79 2.43 15.78
C GLU A 210 -5.26 3.78 15.29
N TRP A 211 -5.13 3.93 13.98
CA TRP A 211 -4.68 5.18 13.38
C TRP A 211 -5.69 6.31 13.53
N LEU A 212 -7.00 6.02 13.40
CA LEU A 212 -8.07 7.01 13.58
C LEU A 212 -8.18 7.48 15.04
N ASP A 213 -7.94 6.60 16.01
CA ASP A 213 -7.87 6.95 17.44
C ASP A 213 -6.76 7.95 17.71
N LEU A 214 -5.58 7.73 17.10
CA LEU A 214 -4.42 8.58 17.29
C LEU A 214 -4.64 10.01 16.75
N LEU A 215 -5.45 10.20 15.70
CA LEU A 215 -5.75 11.51 15.10
C LEU A 215 -6.23 12.54 16.14
N SER A 216 -7.02 12.10 17.13
CA SER A 216 -7.59 12.99 18.15
C SER A 216 -6.52 13.62 19.04
N SER A 217 -5.35 12.97 19.15
CA SER A 217 -4.25 13.37 20.04
C SER A 217 -2.98 13.83 19.30
N ASN A 218 -2.94 13.72 17.97
CA ASN A 218 -1.74 14.00 17.18
C ASN A 218 -2.04 14.89 15.97
N THR A 219 -1.70 16.17 16.10
CA THR A 219 -1.88 17.19 15.04
C THR A 219 -0.90 17.06 13.88
N ASN A 220 0.11 16.17 13.97
CA ASN A 220 1.06 15.91 12.88
C ASN A 220 0.58 14.75 11.99
N ILE A 221 -0.69 14.36 12.07
CA ILE A 221 -1.30 13.36 11.19
C ILE A 221 -2.46 14.00 10.42
N LEU A 222 -2.40 13.95 9.09
CA LEU A 222 -3.51 14.33 8.23
C LEU A 222 -4.26 13.09 7.74
N LEU A 223 -5.59 13.07 7.91
CA LEU A 223 -6.45 12.09 7.28
C LEU A 223 -6.79 12.52 5.84
N VAL A 224 -6.51 11.62 4.91
CA VAL A 224 -6.91 11.69 3.49
C VAL A 224 -7.73 10.45 3.17
N LEU A 225 -8.81 10.61 2.42
CA LEU A 225 -9.60 9.49 1.93
C LEU A 225 -9.35 9.30 0.45
N PHE A 226 -9.11 8.05 0.03
CA PHE A 226 -8.92 7.71 -1.38
C PHE A 226 -10.09 8.21 -2.25
N GLU A 227 -11.31 8.11 -1.72
CA GLU A 227 -12.54 8.56 -2.37
C GLU A 227 -12.60 10.07 -2.54
N ASP A 228 -12.06 10.85 -1.58
CA ASP A 228 -12.02 12.31 -1.68
C ASP A 228 -10.97 12.75 -2.72
N MET A 229 -9.82 12.08 -2.78
CA MET A 229 -8.85 12.29 -3.86
C MET A 229 -9.44 12.01 -5.24
N HIS A 230 -10.26 10.96 -5.36
CA HIS A 230 -10.94 10.63 -6.61
C HIS A 230 -12.07 11.61 -6.95
N LYS A 231 -12.72 12.20 -5.95
CA LYS A 231 -13.82 13.16 -6.14
C LYS A 231 -13.31 14.54 -6.55
N ASP A 232 -12.31 15.07 -5.85
CA ASP A 232 -11.71 16.37 -6.13
C ASP A 232 -10.24 16.40 -5.70
N LEU A 233 -9.36 16.00 -6.61
CA LEU A 233 -7.93 15.97 -6.33
C LEU A 233 -7.37 17.36 -6.04
N LYS A 234 -7.84 18.44 -6.70
CA LYS A 234 -7.30 19.79 -6.45
C LYS A 234 -7.57 20.25 -5.02
N GLN A 235 -8.78 19.97 -4.51
CA GLN A 235 -9.13 20.28 -3.14
C GLN A 235 -8.25 19.49 -2.15
N GLU A 236 -8.05 18.20 -2.38
CA GLU A 236 -7.18 17.38 -1.53
C GLU A 236 -5.71 17.82 -1.60
N LEU A 237 -5.21 18.18 -2.78
CA LEU A 237 -3.87 18.76 -2.96
C LEU A 237 -3.71 20.04 -2.11
N ALA A 238 -4.71 20.93 -2.09
CA ALA A 238 -4.67 22.15 -1.29
C ALA A 238 -4.59 21.86 0.22
N ARG A 239 -5.32 20.84 0.68
CA ARG A 239 -5.29 20.40 2.08
C ARG A 239 -3.93 19.79 2.45
N ILE A 240 -3.40 18.92 1.59
CA ILE A 240 -2.08 18.28 1.76
C ILE A 240 -0.98 19.33 1.76
N ALA A 241 -0.97 20.25 0.79
CA ALA A 241 0.04 21.30 0.69
C ALA A 241 0.08 22.19 1.94
N ARG A 242 -1.10 22.61 2.43
CA ARG A 242 -1.22 23.38 3.68
C ARG A 242 -0.69 22.60 4.87
N PHE A 243 -0.98 21.31 4.95
CA PHE A 243 -0.51 20.47 6.05
C PHE A 243 1.01 20.24 6.03
N LEU A 244 1.60 20.11 4.84
CA LEU A 244 3.03 19.95 4.64
C LEU A 244 3.81 21.26 4.64
N ASP A 245 3.11 22.40 4.77
CA ASP A 245 3.70 23.74 4.72
C ASP A 245 4.48 24.01 3.41
N VAL A 246 3.99 23.47 2.28
CA VAL A 246 4.59 23.64 0.95
C VAL A 246 3.74 24.55 0.05
N PRO A 247 4.36 25.36 -0.83
CA PRO A 247 3.62 26.22 -1.74
C PRO A 247 2.87 25.38 -2.77
N MET A 248 1.63 25.79 -3.08
CA MET A 248 0.85 25.16 -4.14
C MET A 248 0.08 26.23 -4.91
N THR A 249 0.39 26.35 -6.20
CA THR A 249 -0.35 27.18 -7.15
C THR A 249 -1.45 26.36 -7.81
N ASN A 250 -2.45 27.02 -8.39
CA ASN A 250 -3.48 26.36 -9.19
C ASN A 250 -2.88 25.61 -10.38
N ASP A 251 -1.89 26.20 -11.05
CA ASP A 251 -1.19 25.59 -12.19
C ASP A 251 -0.47 24.30 -11.79
N LEU A 252 0.21 24.29 -10.63
CA LEU A 252 0.85 23.09 -10.09
C LEU A 252 -0.21 22.02 -9.78
N ALA A 253 -1.32 22.39 -9.13
CA ALA A 253 -2.38 21.45 -8.81
C ALA A 253 -3.01 20.83 -10.07
N GLU A 254 -3.22 21.63 -11.11
CA GLU A 254 -3.72 21.19 -12.42
C GLU A 254 -2.77 20.24 -13.12
N ALA A 255 -1.48 20.57 -13.11
CA ALA A 255 -0.47 19.72 -13.70
C ALA A 255 -0.34 18.38 -12.94
N ILE A 256 -0.29 18.39 -11.60
CA ILE A 256 -0.27 17.16 -10.80
C ILE A 256 -1.50 16.30 -11.11
N GLN A 257 -2.69 16.89 -11.16
CA GLN A 257 -3.91 16.15 -11.48
C GLN A 257 -3.85 15.48 -12.85
N ARG A 258 -3.32 16.18 -13.87
CA ARG A 258 -3.16 15.62 -15.22
C ARG A 258 -2.15 14.47 -15.24
N GLU A 259 -1.01 14.64 -14.58
CA GLU A 259 0.07 13.65 -14.61
C GLU A 259 -0.21 12.43 -13.73
N THR A 260 -1.02 12.56 -12.68
CA THR A 260 -1.33 11.48 -11.74
C THR A 260 -2.65 10.78 -12.02
N THR A 261 -3.20 10.91 -13.23
CA THR A 261 -4.35 10.09 -13.65
C THR A 261 -3.98 8.60 -13.65
N PHE A 262 -4.96 7.73 -13.36
CA PHE A 262 -4.74 6.28 -13.37
C PHE A 262 -4.11 5.80 -14.70
N THR A 263 -4.63 6.26 -15.84
CA THR A 263 -4.12 5.90 -17.17
C THR A 263 -2.67 6.34 -17.36
N ASN A 264 -2.31 7.57 -16.96
CA ASN A 264 -0.95 8.07 -17.14
C ASN A 264 0.03 7.35 -16.22
N MET A 265 -0.34 7.14 -14.95
CA MET A 265 0.50 6.40 -14.01
C MET A 265 0.67 4.94 -14.43
N ALA A 266 -0.40 4.23 -14.77
CA ALA A 266 -0.35 2.83 -15.19
C ALA A 266 0.52 2.60 -16.43
N LYS A 267 0.62 3.60 -17.30
CA LYS A 267 1.45 3.55 -18.51
C LYS A 267 2.93 3.87 -18.23
N ASN A 268 3.19 4.88 -17.41
CA ASN A 268 4.52 5.50 -17.33
C ASN A 268 5.28 5.20 -16.03
N LYS A 269 4.63 4.66 -15.01
CA LYS A 269 5.31 4.30 -13.76
C LYS A 269 6.03 2.99 -13.88
N PHE A 270 7.27 2.95 -13.38
CA PHE A 270 7.96 1.69 -13.16
C PHE A 270 7.24 0.91 -12.06
N ASP A 271 6.89 -0.34 -12.38
CA ASP A 271 6.28 -1.27 -11.43
C ASP A 271 7.15 -2.53 -11.35
N TYR A 272 8.03 -2.54 -10.35
CA TYR A 272 8.89 -3.69 -10.07
C TYR A 272 8.09 -4.95 -9.73
N THR A 273 6.83 -4.83 -9.31
CA THR A 273 6.01 -6.00 -8.93
C THR A 273 5.57 -6.83 -10.13
N ILE A 274 5.69 -6.30 -11.36
CA ILE A 274 5.50 -7.06 -12.61
C ILE A 274 6.45 -8.26 -12.67
N ALA A 275 7.68 -8.11 -12.18
CA ALA A 275 8.67 -9.19 -12.13
C ALA A 275 8.20 -10.41 -11.32
N TYR A 276 7.36 -10.18 -10.32
CA TYR A 276 6.84 -11.19 -9.39
C TYR A 276 5.37 -11.53 -9.67
N SER A 277 4.87 -11.11 -10.84
CA SER A 277 3.48 -11.31 -11.24
C SER A 277 3.30 -12.69 -11.89
N LYS A 278 2.30 -13.45 -11.46
CA LYS A 278 1.92 -14.73 -12.08
C LYS A 278 1.46 -14.57 -13.52
N THR A 279 0.92 -13.40 -13.88
CA THR A 279 0.35 -13.12 -15.21
C THR A 279 1.24 -12.27 -16.11
N GLY A 280 2.35 -11.75 -15.58
CA GLY A 280 3.18 -10.74 -16.27
C GLY A 280 2.50 -9.37 -16.40
N VAL A 281 1.32 -9.18 -15.80
CA VAL A 281 0.59 -7.91 -15.73
C VAL A 281 0.75 -7.30 -14.34
N SER A 282 0.81 -5.97 -14.26
CA SER A 282 0.93 -5.20 -13.02
C SER A 282 -0.08 -5.63 -11.93
N PRO A 283 0.40 -6.09 -10.76
CA PRO A 283 -0.41 -6.26 -9.55
C PRO A 283 -0.88 -4.92 -8.93
N ILE A 284 -0.24 -3.79 -9.26
CA ILE A 284 -0.55 -2.48 -8.69
C ILE A 284 -1.66 -1.76 -9.48
N PHE A 285 -1.55 -1.70 -10.80
CA PHE A 285 -2.44 -0.93 -11.66
C PHE A 285 -3.56 -1.78 -12.27
N ARG A 286 -4.66 -1.96 -11.53
CA ARG A 286 -5.81 -2.77 -11.98
C ARG A 286 -6.93 -1.97 -12.65
N LYS A 287 -7.60 -1.08 -11.91
CA LYS A 287 -8.73 -0.25 -12.41
C LYS A 287 -8.75 1.19 -11.90
N GLY A 288 -8.24 1.46 -10.69
CA GLY A 288 -8.17 2.81 -10.14
C GLY A 288 -9.51 3.50 -9.84
N LYS A 289 -10.60 2.74 -9.68
CA LYS A 289 -11.96 3.28 -9.49
C LYS A 289 -12.47 3.09 -8.06
N VAL A 290 -13.42 3.94 -7.67
CA VAL A 290 -14.27 3.78 -6.47
C VAL A 290 -15.53 3.01 -6.84
N GLY A 291 -15.92 2.03 -6.02
CA GLY A 291 -17.17 1.28 -6.13
C GLY A 291 -17.14 0.05 -7.04
N ASP A 292 -15.96 -0.45 -7.43
CA ASP A 292 -15.86 -1.67 -8.25
C ASP A 292 -16.32 -2.92 -7.48
N SER A 293 -16.24 -2.88 -6.14
CA SER A 293 -16.77 -3.89 -5.23
C SER A 293 -18.25 -4.23 -5.48
N LYS A 294 -19.07 -3.26 -5.93
CA LYS A 294 -20.50 -3.49 -6.23
C LYS A 294 -20.73 -4.56 -7.32
N ASN A 295 -19.72 -4.85 -8.15
CA ASN A 295 -19.81 -5.86 -9.20
C ASN A 295 -19.35 -7.26 -8.74
N TRP A 296 -18.91 -7.40 -7.49
CA TRP A 296 -18.30 -8.63 -6.96
C TRP A 296 -18.98 -9.14 -5.70
N PHE A 297 -19.37 -8.24 -4.81
CA PHE A 297 -19.96 -8.61 -3.54
C PHE A 297 -21.40 -9.09 -3.72
N THR A 298 -21.74 -10.18 -3.04
CA THR A 298 -23.15 -10.47 -2.73
C THR A 298 -23.66 -9.51 -1.66
N ASP A 299 -24.98 -9.33 -1.57
CA ASP A 299 -25.60 -8.49 -0.54
C ASP A 299 -25.23 -8.95 0.88
N SER A 300 -25.11 -10.27 1.08
CA SER A 300 -24.68 -10.87 2.36
C SER A 300 -23.24 -10.48 2.71
N GLN A 301 -22.30 -10.63 1.77
CA GLN A 301 -20.90 -10.22 1.95
C GLN A 301 -20.78 -8.72 2.22
N ALA A 302 -21.52 -7.89 1.48
CA ALA A 302 -21.53 -6.44 1.68
C ALA A 302 -22.02 -6.07 3.10
N SER A 303 -23.08 -6.74 3.56
CA SER A 303 -23.64 -6.57 4.91
C SER A 303 -22.69 -7.03 6.02
N LEU A 304 -21.95 -8.12 5.80
CA LEU A 304 -20.93 -8.59 6.75
C LEU A 304 -19.81 -7.56 6.95
N VAL A 305 -19.33 -6.96 5.86
CA VAL A 305 -18.34 -5.87 5.93
C VAL A 305 -18.93 -4.63 6.59
N GLU A 306 -20.19 -4.28 6.31
CA GLU A 306 -20.88 -3.17 7.00
C GLU A 306 -20.96 -3.42 8.51
N MET A 307 -21.36 -4.62 8.93
CA MET A 307 -21.42 -4.99 10.35
C MET A 307 -20.04 -4.92 11.02
N ALA A 308 -19.00 -5.47 10.39
CA ALA A 308 -17.63 -5.38 10.89
C ALA A 308 -17.16 -3.91 10.96
N TYR A 309 -17.44 -3.11 9.94
CA TYR A 309 -17.14 -1.67 9.91
C TYR A 309 -17.78 -0.92 11.08
N HIS A 310 -19.06 -1.18 11.35
CA HIS A 310 -19.78 -0.56 12.46
C HIS A 310 -19.27 -1.00 13.83
N ARG A 311 -19.03 -2.31 13.99
CA ARG A 311 -18.57 -2.91 15.25
C ARG A 311 -17.16 -2.45 15.58
N GLU A 312 -16.23 -2.59 14.65
CA GLU A 312 -14.80 -2.38 14.91
C GLU A 312 -14.43 -0.90 14.96
N LEU A 313 -14.92 -0.06 14.03
CA LEU A 313 -14.53 1.35 14.04
C LEU A 313 -15.28 2.17 15.08
N GLY A 314 -16.40 1.68 15.62
CA GLY A 314 -17.19 2.42 16.61
C GLY A 314 -17.44 3.86 16.14
N GLU A 315 -17.22 4.85 17.00
CA GLU A 315 -17.43 6.27 16.69
C GLU A 315 -16.48 6.81 15.62
N ASN A 316 -15.30 6.22 15.41
CA ASN A 316 -14.34 6.66 14.40
C ASN A 316 -14.91 6.60 12.98
N ARG A 317 -15.94 5.78 12.75
CA ARG A 317 -16.64 5.71 11.45
C ARG A 317 -17.13 7.07 10.95
N HIS A 318 -17.47 8.00 11.85
CA HIS A 318 -17.90 9.37 11.50
C HIS A 318 -16.82 10.20 10.80
N LYS A 319 -15.53 9.84 10.98
CA LYS A 319 -14.41 10.47 10.27
C LYS A 319 -14.32 10.03 8.81
N LEU A 320 -14.90 8.87 8.47
CA LEU A 320 -14.84 8.24 7.14
C LEU A 320 -16.16 8.39 6.35
N ASN A 321 -17.30 8.22 7.03
CA ASN A 321 -18.67 8.33 6.48
C ASN A 321 -18.96 7.45 5.24
N TYR A 322 -18.33 6.27 5.11
CA TYR A 322 -18.47 5.44 3.90
C TYR A 322 -19.87 4.91 3.64
N VAL A 323 -20.59 4.46 4.66
CA VAL A 323 -21.96 3.93 4.52
C VAL A 323 -22.92 5.01 4.01
N THR A 324 -22.80 6.24 4.53
CA THR A 324 -23.59 7.38 4.06
C THR A 324 -23.22 7.76 2.63
N ARG A 325 -21.92 7.81 2.31
CA ARG A 325 -21.41 8.13 0.96
C ARG A 325 -21.91 7.15 -0.11
N GLN A 326 -22.03 5.86 0.21
CA GLN A 326 -22.53 4.85 -0.72
C GLN A 326 -24.02 5.04 -1.05
N ARG A 327 -24.86 5.42 -0.07
CA ARG A 327 -26.31 5.62 -0.25
C ARG A 327 -26.66 6.87 -1.06
N THR A 328 -25.83 7.93 -1.02
CA THR A 328 -26.04 9.16 -1.81
C THR A 328 -25.55 9.07 -3.26
N SER A 329 -24.97 7.93 -3.65
CA SER A 329 -24.44 7.68 -5.01
C SER A 329 -25.34 6.77 -5.86
N GLN A 330 -26.55 6.46 -5.34
CA GLN A 330 -27.71 5.94 -6.07
C GLN A 330 -28.62 7.11 -6.41
#